data_AF-A0A4R5L2E9-F1
#
_entry.id   AF-A0A4R5L2E9-F1
#
_cell.length_a   1.000
_cell.length_b   1.000
_cell.length_c   1.000
_cell.angle_alpha   90.00
_cell.angle_beta   90.00
_cell.angle_gamma   90.00
#
_symmetry.space_group_name_H-M   'P 1'
#
loop_
_entity.id
_entity.type
_entity.pdbx_description
1 polymer ?
#
loop_
_entity_poly.entity_id
_entity_poly.type
_entity_poly.pdbx_seq_one_letter_code
_entity_poly.pdbx_strand_id
1 'polypeptide(L)'
;MGNRRRRYLIRVLREAYTMETRSTAQLTASVQQLHAWPVIRARAAAHLSETEDQRRLLAASLAGLRAGPSLFANFSVRLESLIRRPRRASSPAAAVAALGDSYLFEQMEIAVYTVAIAAAQAAGEPAVQETCEAILAQERRMADWLLEHLADPVRSGPGR
;
A
#
# COMPACT_ATOMS: atom_id res chain seq x y z
N MET A 1 7.21 10.19 -29.64
CA MET A 1 6.43 9.27 -28.78
C MET A 1 6.94 9.19 -27.33
N GLY A 2 8.27 9.14 -27.09
CA GLY A 2 8.87 8.95 -25.74
C GLY A 2 8.43 9.95 -24.66
N ASN A 3 8.26 11.23 -25.01
CA ASN A 3 7.86 12.27 -24.04
C ASN A 3 6.40 12.13 -23.52
N ARG A 4 5.55 11.33 -24.18
CA ARG A 4 4.20 10.99 -23.65
C ARG A 4 4.28 9.84 -22.65
N ARG A 5 5.03 8.78 -22.97
CA ARG A 5 5.19 7.59 -22.11
C ARG A 5 5.89 7.95 -20.79
N ARG A 6 6.96 8.75 -20.87
CA ARG A 6 7.66 9.26 -19.68
C ARG A 6 6.77 10.10 -18.77
N ARG A 7 5.96 11.01 -19.33
CA ARG A 7 5.00 11.81 -18.54
C ARG A 7 3.93 10.95 -17.89
N TYR A 8 3.47 9.91 -18.58
CA TYR A 8 2.53 8.94 -18.02
C TYR A 8 3.14 8.17 -16.85
N LEU A 9 4.37 7.66 -17.00
CA LEU A 9 5.10 7.01 -15.90
C LEU A 9 5.23 7.92 -14.68
N ILE A 10 5.69 9.16 -14.87
CA ILE A 10 5.84 10.13 -13.76
C ILE A 10 4.51 10.36 -13.04
N ARG A 11 3.39 10.41 -13.77
CA ARG A 11 2.06 10.53 -13.15
C ARG A 11 1.73 9.30 -12.31
N VAL A 12 1.92 8.10 -12.85
CA VAL A 12 1.66 6.84 -12.11
C VAL A 12 2.52 6.76 -10.86
N LEU A 13 3.81 7.09 -10.93
CA LEU A 13 4.70 7.07 -9.76
C LEU A 13 4.33 8.11 -8.70
N ARG A 14 3.81 9.28 -9.08
CA ARG A 14 3.30 10.27 -8.12
C ARG A 14 2.03 9.79 -7.43
N GLU A 15 1.17 9.09 -8.16
CA GLU A 15 -0.03 8.47 -7.60
C GLU A 15 0.35 7.37 -6.61
N ALA A 16 1.29 6.48 -6.97
CA ALA A 16 1.85 5.48 -6.06
C ALA A 16 2.49 6.13 -4.82
N TYR A 17 3.33 7.15 -4.98
CA TYR A 17 3.95 7.85 -3.84
C TYR A 17 2.90 8.46 -2.88
N THR A 18 1.82 9.00 -3.44
CA THR A 18 0.71 9.56 -2.65
C THR A 18 -0.05 8.47 -1.91
N MET A 19 -0.26 7.32 -2.55
CA MET A 19 -0.87 6.12 -1.97
C MET A 19 -0.04 5.62 -0.78
N GLU A 20 1.27 5.43 -0.94
CA GLU A 20 2.17 4.97 0.13
C GLU A 20 2.21 5.93 1.32
N THR A 21 2.21 7.23 1.04
CA THR A 21 2.17 8.27 2.09
C THR A 21 0.90 8.17 2.93
N ARG A 22 -0.24 7.85 2.30
CA ARG A 22 -1.53 7.66 2.99
C ARG A 22 -1.54 6.32 3.74
N SER A 23 -1.04 5.26 3.11
CA SER A 23 -0.92 3.93 3.72
C SER A 23 -0.10 3.98 5.01
N THR A 24 1.05 4.65 4.99
CA THR A 24 1.91 4.87 6.18
C THR A 24 1.13 5.50 7.35
N ALA A 25 0.33 6.55 7.08
CA ALA A 25 -0.46 7.21 8.11
C ALA A 25 -1.56 6.30 8.69
N GLN A 26 -2.22 5.50 7.84
CA GLN A 26 -3.24 4.55 8.23
C GLN A 26 -2.66 3.37 9.02
N LEU A 27 -1.55 2.80 8.58
CA LEU A 27 -0.85 1.71 9.25
C LEU A 27 -0.34 2.14 10.63
N THR A 28 0.20 3.36 10.75
CA THR A 28 0.60 3.94 12.04
C THR A 28 -0.58 3.97 13.02
N ALA A 29 -1.74 4.46 12.58
CA ALA A 29 -2.94 4.47 13.41
C ALA A 29 -3.43 3.05 13.76
N SER A 30 -3.33 2.11 12.81
CA SER A 30 -3.76 0.71 13.01
C SER A 30 -2.89 0.00 14.04
N VAL A 31 -1.57 0.16 13.98
CA VAL A 31 -0.62 -0.42 14.96
C VAL A 31 -0.91 0.05 16.39
N GLN A 32 -1.39 1.29 16.56
CA GLN A 32 -1.79 1.85 17.86
C GLN A 32 -3.16 1.35 18.34
N GLN A 33 -4.00 0.77 17.48
CA GLN A 33 -5.36 0.36 17.84
C GLN A 33 -5.50 -1.16 17.99
N LEU A 34 -4.58 -1.94 17.43
CA LEU A 34 -4.61 -3.40 17.39
C LEU A 34 -4.02 -4.08 18.65
N HIS A 35 -4.05 -3.43 19.82
CA HIS A 35 -3.46 -3.98 21.05
C HIS A 35 -4.02 -5.35 21.46
N ALA A 36 -5.31 -5.62 21.18
CA ALA A 36 -5.96 -6.89 21.47
C ALA A 36 -5.54 -8.04 20.52
N TRP A 37 -4.74 -7.73 19.50
CA TRP A 37 -4.38 -8.65 18.41
C TRP A 37 -2.87 -8.59 18.15
N PRO A 38 -2.03 -9.14 19.04
CA PRO A 38 -0.58 -8.93 19.00
C PRO A 38 0.08 -9.43 17.71
N VAL A 39 -0.37 -10.55 17.14
CA VAL A 39 0.14 -11.09 15.87
C VAL A 39 -0.18 -10.15 14.70
N ILE A 40 -1.44 -9.70 14.60
CA ILE A 40 -1.88 -8.76 13.57
C ILE A 40 -1.16 -7.42 13.71
N ARG A 41 -1.02 -6.92 14.94
CA ARG A 41 -0.28 -5.70 15.25
C ARG A 41 1.19 -5.80 14.84
N ALA A 42 1.85 -6.92 15.13
CA ALA A 42 3.24 -7.15 14.75
C ALA A 42 3.41 -7.17 13.23
N ARG A 43 2.51 -7.84 12.50
CA ARG A 43 2.54 -7.82 11.03
C ARG A 43 2.30 -6.43 10.46
N ALA A 44 1.32 -5.68 10.99
CA ALA A 44 1.04 -4.32 10.55
C ALA A 44 2.24 -3.37 10.81
N ALA A 45 2.98 -3.56 11.90
CA ALA A 45 4.19 -2.80 12.18
C ALA A 45 5.34 -3.16 11.21
N ALA A 46 5.50 -4.44 10.89
CA ALA A 46 6.45 -4.87 9.85
C ALA A 46 6.08 -4.26 8.49
N HIS A 47 4.79 -4.29 8.14
CA HIS A 47 4.31 -3.73 6.88
C HIS A 47 4.47 -2.21 6.82
N LEU A 48 4.21 -1.49 7.92
CA LEU A 48 4.51 -0.05 8.03
C LEU A 48 5.96 0.27 7.65
N SER A 49 6.92 -0.54 8.12
CA SER A 49 8.33 -0.37 7.74
C SER A 49 8.56 -0.65 6.25
N GLU A 50 7.91 -1.67 5.68
CA GLU A 50 7.95 -1.95 4.23
C GLU A 50 7.43 -0.74 3.43
N THR A 51 6.23 -0.25 3.76
CA THR A 51 5.57 0.92 3.15
C THR A 51 6.42 2.19 3.24
N GLU A 52 7.07 2.44 4.38
CA GLU A 52 7.98 3.58 4.53
C GLU A 52 9.21 3.49 3.62
N ASP A 53 9.73 2.28 3.41
CA ASP A 53 10.85 2.01 2.51
C ASP A 53 10.42 2.19 1.05
N GLN A 54 9.26 1.67 0.67
CA GLN A 54 8.64 1.82 -0.65
C GLN A 54 8.46 3.30 -1.01
N ARG A 55 7.93 4.10 -0.08
CA ARG A 55 7.79 5.54 -0.25
C ARG A 55 9.14 6.23 -0.53
N ARG A 56 10.22 5.80 0.14
CA ARG A 56 11.58 6.34 -0.12
C ARG A 56 12.10 5.92 -1.50
N LEU A 57 11.90 4.67 -1.90
CA LEU A 57 12.28 4.17 -3.23
C LEU A 57 11.54 4.91 -4.37
N LEU A 58 10.25 5.17 -4.20
CA LEU A 58 9.46 5.96 -5.15
C LEU A 58 9.93 7.42 -5.23
N ALA A 59 10.27 8.05 -4.10
CA ALA A 59 10.83 9.38 -4.09
C ALA A 59 12.17 9.45 -4.84
N ALA A 60 13.04 8.45 -4.64
CA ALA A 60 14.31 8.34 -5.35
C ALA A 60 14.09 8.12 -6.86
N SER A 61 13.14 7.26 -7.24
CA SER A 61 12.77 7.02 -8.64
C SER A 61 12.27 8.29 -9.33
N LEU A 62 11.37 9.04 -8.68
CA LEU A 62 10.88 10.33 -9.16
C LEU A 62 12.02 11.34 -9.34
N ALA A 63 12.93 11.44 -8.35
CA ALA A 63 14.10 12.31 -8.43
C ALA A 63 15.03 11.93 -9.60
N GLY A 64 15.28 10.63 -9.82
CA GLY A 64 16.04 10.13 -10.98
C GLY A 64 15.40 10.52 -12.32
N LEU A 65 14.06 10.55 -12.37
CA LEU A 65 13.31 11.06 -13.52
C LEU A 65 13.26 12.60 -13.59
N ARG A 66 14.04 13.33 -12.79
CA ARG A 66 14.01 14.80 -12.70
C ARG A 66 12.59 15.34 -12.49
N ALA A 67 11.77 14.56 -11.77
CA ALA A 67 10.40 14.91 -11.42
C ALA A 67 10.32 15.00 -9.90
N GLY A 68 9.91 16.16 -9.37
CA GLY A 68 9.58 16.24 -7.95
C GLY A 68 8.31 15.43 -7.63
N PRO A 69 8.12 14.99 -6.37
CA PRO A 69 6.79 14.59 -5.91
C PRO A 69 5.86 15.80 -6.09
N SER A 70 4.89 15.72 -6.99
CA SER A 70 3.94 16.81 -7.23
C SER A 70 2.54 16.32 -6.96
N LEU A 71 1.82 17.12 -6.17
CA LEU A 71 0.45 16.96 -5.73
C LEU A 71 -0.52 17.22 -6.88
N PHE A 72 -0.69 16.27 -7.79
CA PHE A 72 -1.89 16.19 -8.62
C PHE A 72 -2.31 14.74 -8.72
N ALA A 73 -3.26 14.38 -7.86
CA ALA A 73 -3.83 13.05 -7.77
C ALA A 73 -5.08 13.00 -8.67
N ASN A 74 -5.08 12.13 -9.67
CA ASN A 74 -6.29 11.81 -10.43
C ASN A 74 -6.90 10.46 -10.02
N PHE A 75 -6.25 9.70 -9.12
CA PHE A 75 -6.82 8.50 -8.49
C PHE A 75 -7.45 8.77 -7.11
N SER A 76 -7.41 10.00 -6.60
CA SER A 76 -7.90 10.34 -5.27
C SER A 76 -9.43 10.42 -5.11
N VAL A 77 -10.21 10.23 -6.17
CA VAL A 77 -11.69 10.33 -6.09
C VAL A 77 -12.35 8.98 -5.78
N ARG A 78 -11.62 7.85 -5.78
CA ARG A 78 -12.21 6.52 -5.49
C ARG A 78 -11.83 5.89 -4.14
N LEU A 79 -11.00 6.55 -3.33
CA LEU A 79 -10.62 6.03 -2.01
C LEU A 79 -11.41 6.62 -0.84
N GLU A 80 -12.13 7.74 -1.00
CA GLU A 80 -12.85 8.36 0.13
C GLU A 80 -13.90 7.42 0.75
N SER A 81 -14.46 6.48 -0.03
CA SER A 81 -15.42 5.49 0.48
C SER A 81 -14.80 4.33 1.26
N LEU A 82 -13.48 4.15 1.23
CA LEU A 82 -12.76 3.11 1.99
C LEU A 82 -12.15 3.66 3.30
N ILE A 83 -12.14 5.00 3.47
CA ILE A 83 -11.64 5.67 4.68
C ILE A 83 -12.75 5.68 5.73
N ARG A 84 -13.18 4.50 6.18
CA ARG A 84 -13.90 4.41 7.45
C ARG A 84 -12.87 4.48 8.55
N ARG A 85 -12.96 5.48 9.44
CA ARG A 85 -12.05 5.59 10.61
C ARG A 85 -11.95 4.21 11.26
N PRO A 86 -10.73 3.68 11.50
CA PRO A 86 -10.59 2.38 12.11
C PRO A 86 -11.34 2.39 13.44
N ARG A 87 -12.35 1.52 13.54
CA ARG A 87 -13.08 1.31 14.80
C ARG A 87 -12.11 0.60 15.72
N ARG A 88 -12.10 0.93 17.02
CA ARG A 88 -11.38 0.10 17.99
C ARG A 88 -11.78 -1.36 17.76
N ALA A 89 -10.83 -2.17 17.30
CA ALA A 89 -11.05 -3.58 16.99
C ALA A 89 -11.05 -4.39 18.29
N SER A 90 -11.97 -4.08 19.21
CA SER A 90 -12.12 -4.80 20.47
C SER A 90 -12.99 -6.06 20.33
N SER A 91 -13.63 -6.25 19.16
CA SER A 91 -14.41 -7.46 18.85
C SER A 91 -13.83 -8.20 17.64
N PRO A 92 -14.01 -9.53 17.58
CA PRO A 92 -13.67 -10.34 16.40
C PRO A 92 -14.22 -9.79 15.09
N ALA A 93 -15.51 -9.41 15.05
CA ALA A 93 -16.14 -8.89 13.84
C ALA A 93 -15.51 -7.57 13.35
N ALA A 94 -15.12 -6.68 14.27
CA ALA A 94 -14.44 -5.45 13.92
C ALA A 94 -13.02 -5.70 13.41
N ALA A 95 -12.31 -6.70 13.96
CA ALA A 95 -10.99 -7.10 13.49
C ALA A 95 -11.05 -7.75 12.10
N VAL A 96 -12.01 -8.65 11.84
CA VAL A 96 -12.25 -9.23 10.51
C VAL A 96 -12.53 -8.14 9.47
N ALA A 97 -13.39 -7.18 9.82
CA ALA A 97 -13.68 -6.06 8.91
C ALA A 97 -12.42 -5.23 8.62
N ALA A 98 -11.60 -4.94 9.63
CA ALA A 98 -10.36 -4.19 9.43
C ALA A 98 -9.34 -4.95 8.57
N LEU A 99 -9.15 -6.26 8.80
CA LEU A 99 -8.29 -7.11 7.97
C LEU A 99 -8.80 -7.19 6.52
N GLY A 100 -10.12 -7.27 6.32
CA GLY A 100 -10.74 -7.25 4.99
C GLY A 100 -10.54 -5.91 4.28
N ASP A 101 -10.72 -4.79 4.98
CA ASP A 101 -10.47 -3.44 4.45
C ASP A 101 -8.98 -3.31 4.04
N SER A 102 -8.05 -3.80 4.86
CA SER A 102 -6.62 -3.88 4.51
C SER A 102 -6.38 -4.76 3.28
N TYR A 103 -6.96 -5.96 3.20
CA TYR A 103 -6.76 -6.86 2.06
C TYR A 103 -7.21 -6.23 0.74
N LEU A 104 -8.35 -5.53 0.75
CA LEU A 104 -8.83 -4.80 -0.42
C LEU A 104 -7.86 -3.66 -0.81
N PHE A 105 -7.25 -3.00 0.17
CA PHE A 105 -6.23 -1.98 -0.08
C PHE A 105 -5.00 -2.60 -0.77
N GLU A 106 -4.46 -3.72 -0.26
CA GLU A 106 -3.33 -4.42 -0.90
C GLU A 106 -3.63 -4.80 -2.36
N GLN A 107 -4.86 -5.24 -2.66
CA GLN A 107 -5.27 -5.53 -4.04
C GLN A 107 -5.25 -4.30 -4.94
N MET A 108 -5.58 -3.12 -4.40
CA MET A 108 -5.42 -1.86 -5.13
C MET A 108 -3.94 -1.54 -5.38
N GLU A 109 -3.07 -1.76 -4.41
CA GLU A 109 -1.62 -1.53 -4.55
C GLU A 109 -1.02 -2.46 -5.62
N ILE A 110 -1.38 -3.75 -5.58
CA ILE A 110 -1.03 -4.73 -6.61
C ILE A 110 -1.42 -4.25 -8.01
N ALA A 111 -2.64 -3.70 -8.16
CA ALA A 111 -3.10 -3.16 -9.44
C ALA A 111 -2.29 -1.93 -9.89
N VAL A 112 -2.02 -1.00 -8.96
CA VAL A 112 -1.22 0.20 -9.24
C VAL A 112 0.20 -0.16 -9.66
N TYR A 113 0.87 -1.06 -8.95
CA TYR A 113 2.23 -1.48 -9.29
C TYR A 113 2.29 -2.27 -10.59
N THR A 114 1.27 -3.08 -10.90
CA THR A 114 1.17 -3.74 -12.22
C THR A 114 1.13 -2.71 -13.36
N VAL A 115 0.37 -1.62 -13.20
CA VAL A 115 0.34 -0.51 -14.18
C VAL A 115 1.67 0.26 -14.21
N ALA A 116 2.30 0.49 -13.06
CA ALA A 116 3.58 1.18 -12.96
C ALA A 116 4.71 0.44 -13.68
N ILE A 117 4.77 -0.88 -13.53
CA ILE A 117 5.72 -1.77 -14.24
C ILE A 117 5.55 -1.63 -15.75
N ALA A 118 4.32 -1.74 -16.26
CA ALA A 118 4.03 -1.58 -17.68
C ALA A 118 4.39 -0.17 -18.19
N ALA A 119 4.13 0.87 -17.39
CA ALA A 119 4.49 2.25 -17.73
C ALA A 119 6.03 2.44 -17.78
N ALA A 120 6.77 1.82 -16.88
CA ALA A 120 8.24 1.87 -16.82
C ALA A 120 8.86 1.18 -18.04
N GLN A 121 8.37 -0.02 -18.38
CA GLN A 121 8.76 -0.75 -19.59
C GLN A 121 8.51 0.09 -20.85
N ALA A 122 7.32 0.67 -20.98
CA ALA A 122 6.96 1.48 -22.15
C ALA A 122 7.81 2.77 -22.27
N ALA A 123 8.24 3.33 -21.14
CA ALA A 123 9.10 4.51 -21.06
C ALA A 123 10.59 4.22 -21.24
N GLY A 124 11.02 2.94 -21.13
CA GLY A 124 12.42 2.54 -21.19
C GLY A 124 13.19 2.85 -19.91
N GLU A 125 12.55 2.70 -18.74
CA GLU A 125 13.11 3.04 -17.42
C GLU A 125 13.29 1.76 -16.57
N PRO A 126 14.31 0.91 -16.83
CA PRO A 126 14.46 -0.42 -16.22
C PRO A 126 14.67 -0.36 -14.71
N ALA A 127 15.40 0.62 -14.18
CA ALA A 127 15.60 0.78 -12.73
C ALA A 127 14.28 1.06 -11.98
N VAL A 128 13.35 1.78 -12.63
CA VAL A 128 12.01 2.03 -12.08
C VAL A 128 11.17 0.77 -12.14
N GLN A 129 11.27 0.00 -13.23
CA GLN A 129 10.60 -1.29 -13.35
C GLN A 129 11.03 -2.24 -12.22
N GLU A 130 12.33 -2.44 -12.01
CA GLU A 130 12.87 -3.30 -10.94
C GLU A 130 12.39 -2.86 -9.55
N THR A 131 12.36 -1.54 -9.32
CA THR A 131 11.81 -0.98 -8.08
C THR A 131 10.34 -1.37 -7.91
N CYS A 132 9.49 -1.15 -8.92
CA CYS A 132 8.07 -1.48 -8.84
C CYS A 132 7.80 -2.99 -8.72
N GLU A 133 8.63 -3.84 -9.33
CA GLU A 133 8.54 -5.31 -9.20
C GLU A 133 8.87 -5.77 -7.77
N ALA A 134 9.89 -5.18 -7.15
CA ALA A 134 10.25 -5.47 -5.77
C ALA A 134 9.12 -5.08 -4.79
N ILE A 135 8.50 -3.91 -5.01
CA ILE A 135 7.36 -3.46 -4.19
C ILE A 135 6.15 -4.37 -4.42
N LEU A 136 5.80 -4.68 -5.68
CA LEU A 136 4.69 -5.59 -6.00
C LEU A 136 4.81 -6.96 -5.29
N ALA A 137 6.03 -7.48 -5.15
CA ALA A 137 6.25 -8.73 -4.43
C ALA A 137 5.99 -8.60 -2.92
N GLN A 138 6.26 -7.43 -2.31
CA GLN A 138 5.90 -7.15 -0.91
C GLN A 138 4.37 -7.09 -0.74
N GLU A 139 3.66 -6.34 -1.59
CA GLU A 139 2.20 -6.19 -1.50
C GLU A 139 1.46 -7.52 -1.70
N ARG A 140 1.95 -8.38 -2.61
CA ARG A 140 1.40 -9.74 -2.77
C ARG A 140 1.55 -10.57 -1.50
N ARG A 141 2.72 -10.54 -0.86
CA ARG A 141 2.94 -11.25 0.41
C ARG A 141 2.07 -10.70 1.54
N MET A 142 1.81 -9.40 1.56
CA MET A 142 0.90 -8.81 2.55
C MET A 142 -0.55 -9.23 2.29
N ALA A 143 -1.00 -9.16 1.04
CA ALA A 143 -2.33 -9.63 0.65
C ALA A 143 -2.56 -11.12 1.00
N ASP A 144 -1.61 -11.99 0.66
CA ASP A 144 -1.68 -13.41 0.96
C ASP A 144 -1.74 -13.65 2.47
N TRP A 145 -0.88 -12.97 3.23
CA TRP A 145 -0.88 -13.06 4.70
C TRP A 145 -2.22 -12.62 5.29
N LEU A 146 -2.79 -11.50 4.83
CA LEU A 146 -4.09 -11.00 5.31
C LEU A 146 -5.21 -11.99 5.04
N LEU A 147 -5.21 -12.62 3.86
CA LEU A 147 -6.22 -13.61 3.49
C LEU A 147 -6.12 -14.87 4.37
N GLU A 148 -4.90 -15.36 4.63
CA GLU A 148 -4.63 -16.50 5.49
C GLU A 148 -5.09 -16.26 6.94
N HIS A 149 -4.90 -15.04 7.46
CA HIS A 149 -5.18 -14.68 8.86
C HIS A 149 -6.57 -14.03 9.05
N LEU A 150 -7.36 -13.86 7.98
CA LEU A 150 -8.65 -13.18 8.02
C LEU A 150 -9.64 -13.80 9.02
N ALA A 151 -9.58 -15.13 9.19
CA ALA A 151 -10.46 -15.89 10.08
C ALA A 151 -9.95 -15.98 11.53
N ASP A 152 -8.72 -15.58 11.82
CA ASP A 152 -8.11 -15.78 13.14
C ASP A 152 -8.84 -15.06 14.28
N PRO A 153 -9.35 -13.81 14.10
CA PRO A 153 -10.12 -13.17 15.15
C PRO A 153 -11.37 -13.95 15.56
N VAL A 154 -11.97 -14.70 14.62
CA VAL A 154 -13.14 -15.57 14.87
C VAL A 154 -12.73 -16.86 15.57
N ARG A 155 -11.57 -17.44 15.22
CA ARG A 155 -11.09 -18.71 15.77
C ARG A 155 -10.55 -18.60 17.19
N SER A 156 -9.81 -17.53 17.47
CA SER A 156 -9.01 -17.41 18.69
C SER A 156 -9.62 -16.47 19.74
N GLY A 157 -10.56 -15.60 19.34
CA GLY A 157 -11.00 -14.48 20.18
C GLY A 157 -9.87 -13.47 20.46
N PRO A 158 -10.17 -12.31 21.07
CA PRO A 158 -9.14 -11.32 21.42
C PRO A 158 -8.12 -11.93 22.40
N GLY A 159 -6.84 -11.62 22.22
CA GLY A 159 -5.79 -12.09 23.13
C GLY A 159 -6.05 -11.61 24.56
N ARG A 160 -5.93 -12.52 25.54
CA ARG A 160 -5.97 -12.18 26.98
C ARG A 160 -4.78 -11.32 27.38
#